data_AF-A0A3C1WY50-F1
#
_entry.id   AF-A0A3C1WY50-F1
#
_cell.length_a   1.000
_cell.length_b   1.000
_cell.length_c   1.000
_cell.angle_alpha   90.00
_cell.angle_beta   90.00
_cell.angle_gamma   90.00
#
_symmetry.space_group_name_H-M   'P 1'
#
loop_
_entity.id
_entity.type
_entity.pdbx_description
1 polymer ?
#
loop_
_entity_poly.entity_id
_entity_poly.type
_entity_poly.pdbx_seq_one_letter_code
_entity_poly.pdbx_strand_id
1 'polypeptide(L)'
;IDLVAMSVNDILVQGAEPLFFLDYFACGKLDVETASQVIKGIAEGCAQSGCALVGGETAEMPGMYPEGEYDLAGFAVGVVEKSEIINGKTIQPGDVVIGLASSGAHSNGYSLIRKIISNEKADFLGPFDGKTLKDIVMEPTRLYVKSILKLKETIEIKGMAHITGGGITENIPRILEEDLMAEIQSS
;
A
#
# COMPACT_ATOMS: atom_id res chain seq x y z
N ILE A 1 6.84 -4.69 4.88
CA ILE A 1 6.34 -3.30 4.87
C ILE A 1 5.19 -3.18 3.87
N ASP A 2 5.40 -3.56 2.61
CA ASP A 2 4.37 -3.52 1.55
C ASP A 2 3.00 -4.08 1.96
N LEU A 3 2.98 -5.30 2.51
CA LEU A 3 1.74 -5.94 2.96
C LEU A 3 0.95 -5.06 3.95
N VAL A 4 1.62 -4.50 4.95
CA VAL A 4 1.00 -3.63 5.95
C VAL A 4 0.54 -2.34 5.28
N ALA A 5 1.41 -1.72 4.47
CA ALA A 5 1.15 -0.44 3.85
C ALA A 5 -0.10 -0.45 2.96
N MET A 6 -0.29 -1.53 2.20
CA MET A 6 -1.48 -1.71 1.37
C MET A 6 -2.76 -1.69 2.21
N SER A 7 -2.83 -2.50 3.28
CA SER A 7 -4.04 -2.57 4.10
C SER A 7 -4.28 -1.31 4.93
N VAL A 8 -3.25 -0.75 5.55
CA VAL A 8 -3.42 0.40 6.46
C VAL A 8 -3.72 1.68 5.69
N ASN A 9 -3.15 1.87 4.49
CA ASN A 9 -3.49 3.01 3.65
C ASN A 9 -4.95 2.92 3.15
N ASP A 10 -5.49 1.71 2.92
CA ASP A 10 -6.89 1.52 2.49
C ASP A 10 -7.94 1.82 3.58
N ILE A 11 -7.62 1.59 4.85
CA ILE A 11 -8.51 2.03 5.95
C ILE A 11 -8.29 3.50 6.29
N LEU A 12 -7.06 4.01 6.10
CA LEU A 12 -6.71 5.41 6.33
C LEU A 12 -7.52 6.36 5.45
N VAL A 13 -7.85 5.97 4.21
CA VAL A 13 -8.66 6.84 3.32
C VAL A 13 -10.07 7.13 3.85
N GLN A 14 -10.56 6.33 4.80
CA GLN A 14 -11.83 6.57 5.50
C GLN A 14 -11.66 7.44 6.76
N GLY A 15 -10.43 7.89 7.05
CA GLY A 15 -10.07 8.65 8.24
C GLY A 15 -9.79 7.79 9.47
N ALA A 16 -9.65 6.46 9.30
CA ALA A 16 -9.44 5.54 10.41
C ALA A 16 -7.98 5.43 10.85
N GLU A 17 -7.78 5.37 12.17
CA GLU A 17 -6.50 5.06 12.80
C GLU A 17 -6.33 3.53 12.89
N PRO A 18 -5.25 2.95 12.34
CA PRO A 18 -4.96 1.53 12.45
C PRO A 18 -4.67 1.12 13.91
N LEU A 19 -5.35 0.08 14.40
CA LEU A 19 -5.17 -0.46 15.75
C LEU A 19 -4.25 -1.68 15.76
N PHE A 20 -4.58 -2.67 14.93
CA PHE A 20 -3.80 -3.91 14.88
C PHE A 20 -3.81 -4.56 13.50
N PHE A 21 -2.84 -5.46 13.30
CA PHE A 21 -2.59 -6.21 12.09
C PHE A 21 -2.44 -7.70 12.38
N LEU A 22 -2.93 -8.54 11.46
CA LEU A 22 -2.66 -9.97 11.41
C LEU A 22 -2.11 -10.35 10.04
N ASP A 23 -1.14 -11.24 10.01
CA ASP A 23 -0.56 -11.77 8.76
C ASP A 23 -0.92 -13.24 8.52
N TYR A 24 -0.89 -13.62 7.25
CA TYR A 24 -0.99 -15.00 6.78
C TYR A 24 0.12 -15.24 5.77
N PHE A 25 1.03 -16.15 6.10
CA PHE A 25 2.17 -16.54 5.27
C PHE A 25 1.93 -17.96 4.74
N ALA A 26 1.83 -18.13 3.43
CA ALA A 26 1.73 -19.43 2.78
C ALA A 26 2.93 -19.69 1.89
N CYS A 27 3.44 -20.92 1.86
CA CYS A 27 4.58 -21.28 1.01
C CYS A 27 4.54 -22.73 0.57
N GLY A 28 5.33 -23.09 -0.45
CA GLY A 28 5.47 -24.50 -0.86
C GLY A 28 6.24 -25.32 0.16
N LYS A 29 7.35 -24.76 0.65
CA LYS A 29 8.21 -25.31 1.69
C LYS A 29 8.72 -24.17 2.56
N LEU A 30 8.63 -24.31 3.87
CA LEU A 30 9.01 -23.27 4.81
C LEU A 30 10.53 -23.11 4.85
N ASP A 31 11.00 -21.98 4.35
CA ASP A 31 12.34 -21.47 4.61
C ASP A 31 12.30 -20.49 5.78
N VAL A 32 12.87 -20.91 6.92
CA VAL A 32 12.80 -20.15 8.18
C VAL A 32 13.49 -18.79 8.06
N GLU A 33 14.58 -18.70 7.29
CA GLU A 33 15.31 -17.45 7.10
C GLU A 33 14.46 -16.43 6.33
N THR A 34 13.88 -16.84 5.20
CA THR A 34 12.97 -16.02 4.39
C THR A 34 11.75 -15.61 5.20
N ALA A 35 11.09 -16.55 5.87
CA ALA A 35 9.92 -16.25 6.70
C ALA A 35 10.27 -15.23 7.79
N SER A 36 11.40 -15.39 8.48
CA SER A 36 11.85 -14.44 9.50
C SER A 36 12.07 -13.03 8.96
N GLN A 37 12.67 -12.89 7.76
CA GLN A 37 12.86 -11.60 7.10
C GLN A 37 11.52 -10.95 6.74
N VAL A 38 10.57 -11.73 6.24
CA VAL A 38 9.22 -11.26 5.91
C VAL A 38 8.48 -10.78 7.15
N ILE A 39 8.43 -11.59 8.21
CA ILE A 39 7.78 -11.21 9.48
C ILE A 39 8.43 -9.95 10.08
N LYS A 40 9.76 -9.83 10.03
CA LYS A 40 10.45 -8.60 10.45
C LYS A 40 9.98 -7.38 9.65
N GLY A 41 9.81 -7.51 8.35
CA GLY A 41 9.27 -6.45 7.50
C GLY A 41 7.81 -6.10 7.80
N ILE A 42 7.00 -7.06 8.24
CA ILE A 42 5.61 -6.84 8.67
C ILE A 42 5.61 -6.09 10.01
N ALA A 43 6.39 -6.55 10.99
CA ALA A 43 6.53 -5.90 12.29
C ALA A 43 7.01 -4.45 12.16
N GLU A 44 7.99 -4.19 11.29
CA GLU A 44 8.47 -2.85 10.97
C GLU A 44 7.36 -1.98 10.36
N GLY A 45 6.58 -2.52 9.41
CA GLY A 45 5.44 -1.82 8.83
C GLY A 45 4.37 -1.45 9.86
N CYS A 46 4.11 -2.34 10.82
CA CYS A 46 3.16 -2.09 11.91
C CYS A 46 3.68 -0.96 12.82
N ALA A 47 4.96 -1.02 13.23
CA ALA A 47 5.59 0.01 14.07
C ALA A 47 5.62 1.40 13.39
N GLN A 48 5.91 1.45 12.09
CA GLN A 48 5.85 2.68 11.31
C GLN A 48 4.42 3.24 11.22
N SER A 49 3.42 2.37 11.15
CA SER A 49 1.99 2.73 11.08
C SER A 49 1.37 3.07 12.43
N GLY A 50 2.00 2.70 13.54
CA GLY A 50 1.44 2.89 14.88
C GLY A 50 0.42 1.82 15.29
N CYS A 51 0.37 0.67 14.61
CA CYS A 51 -0.51 -0.43 14.98
C CYS A 51 0.27 -1.62 15.57
N ALA A 52 -0.44 -2.46 16.34
CA ALA A 52 0.13 -3.67 16.92
C ALA A 52 0.07 -4.86 15.94
N LEU A 53 1.16 -5.61 15.80
CA LEU A 53 1.12 -6.95 15.20
C LEU A 53 0.63 -7.93 16.28
N VAL A 54 -0.62 -8.39 16.19
CA VAL A 54 -1.25 -9.18 17.27
C VAL A 54 -1.19 -10.68 17.06
N GLY A 55 -0.85 -11.11 15.85
CA GLY A 55 -0.68 -12.52 15.52
C GLY A 55 -0.55 -12.72 14.02
N GLY A 56 -0.37 -13.97 13.64
CA GLY A 56 -0.36 -14.39 12.25
C GLY A 56 -0.47 -15.91 12.16
N GLU A 57 -0.53 -16.41 10.94
CA GLU A 57 -0.61 -17.84 10.65
C GLU A 57 0.38 -18.22 9.55
N THR A 58 0.97 -19.42 9.64
CA THR A 58 1.94 -19.92 8.66
C THR A 58 1.48 -21.27 8.10
N ALA A 59 1.36 -21.36 6.79
CA ALA A 59 0.92 -22.57 6.08
C ALA A 59 2.00 -23.08 5.12
N GLU A 60 2.33 -24.38 5.22
CA GLU A 60 3.16 -25.09 4.25
C GLU A 60 2.26 -25.96 3.35
N MET A 61 2.23 -25.65 2.06
CA MET A 61 1.32 -26.23 1.08
C MET A 61 2.06 -26.60 -0.22
N PRO A 62 2.91 -27.65 -0.21
CA PRO A 62 3.75 -28.04 -1.35
C PRO A 62 2.97 -28.49 -2.59
N GLY A 63 1.70 -28.88 -2.42
CA GLY A 63 0.80 -29.20 -3.53
C GLY A 63 0.18 -27.99 -4.22
N MET A 64 0.30 -26.79 -3.64
CA MET A 64 -0.30 -25.55 -4.14
C MET A 64 0.74 -24.55 -4.62
N TYR A 65 1.84 -24.38 -3.88
CA TYR A 65 2.90 -23.44 -4.22
C TYR A 65 4.20 -24.17 -4.62
N PRO A 66 4.89 -23.73 -5.68
CA PRO A 66 6.23 -24.22 -6.03
C PRO A 66 7.25 -24.02 -4.90
N GLU A 67 8.33 -24.80 -4.93
CA GLU A 67 9.46 -24.60 -4.01
C GLU A 67 10.09 -23.22 -4.22
N GLY A 68 10.31 -22.49 -3.12
CA GLY A 68 10.84 -21.13 -3.13
C GLY A 68 9.80 -20.03 -3.36
N GLU A 69 8.54 -20.37 -3.66
CA GLU A 69 7.44 -19.42 -3.75
C GLU A 69 6.66 -19.34 -2.42
N TYR A 70 6.25 -18.11 -2.10
CA TYR A 70 5.39 -17.81 -0.97
C TYR A 70 4.37 -16.72 -1.34
N ASP A 71 3.29 -16.69 -0.58
CA ASP A 71 2.19 -15.75 -0.70
C ASP A 71 1.88 -15.14 0.66
N LEU A 72 1.51 -13.87 0.64
CA LEU A 72 1.26 -13.08 1.84
C LEU A 72 -0.12 -12.45 1.76
N ALA A 73 -0.93 -12.72 2.78
CA ALA A 73 -2.17 -11.98 3.02
C ALA A 73 -2.08 -11.26 4.37
N GLY A 74 -2.79 -10.15 4.47
CA GLY A 74 -2.75 -9.28 5.63
C GLY A 74 -4.14 -8.77 5.95
N PHE A 75 -4.38 -8.55 7.23
CA PHE A 75 -5.65 -8.06 7.75
C PHE A 75 -5.38 -6.93 8.73
N ALA A 76 -5.96 -5.76 8.49
CA ALA A 76 -5.85 -4.60 9.35
C ALA A 76 -7.21 -4.23 9.93
N VAL A 77 -7.23 -3.86 11.22
CA VAL A 77 -8.38 -3.23 11.86
C VAL A 77 -8.00 -1.82 12.27
N GLY A 78 -8.86 -0.86 11.95
CA GLY A 78 -8.76 0.51 12.43
C GLY A 78 -10.07 1.01 13.01
N VAL A 79 -10.01 2.20 13.60
CA VAL A 79 -11.15 2.85 14.26
C VAL A 79 -11.28 4.29 13.78
N VAL A 80 -12.52 4.75 13.66
CA VAL A 80 -12.87 6.14 13.36
C VAL A 80 -14.19 6.48 14.04
N GLU A 81 -14.30 7.69 14.56
CA GLU A 81 -15.58 8.20 15.05
C GLU A 81 -16.56 8.34 13.89
N LYS A 82 -17.83 7.97 14.10
CA LYS A 82 -18.84 7.97 13.02
C LYS A 82 -19.00 9.35 12.36
N SER A 83 -18.87 10.41 13.14
CA SER A 83 -18.93 11.81 12.68
C SER A 83 -17.69 12.25 11.90
N GLU A 84 -16.58 11.51 11.99
CA GLU A 84 -15.30 11.84 11.36
C GLU A 84 -14.95 10.93 10.18
N ILE A 85 -15.87 10.06 9.76
CA ILE A 85 -15.68 9.22 8.57
C ILE A 85 -15.54 10.13 7.34
N ILE A 86 -14.43 9.98 6.65
CA ILE A 86 -14.15 10.68 5.40
C ILE A 86 -14.74 9.83 4.26
N ASN A 87 -15.71 10.39 3.54
CA ASN A 87 -16.49 9.65 2.54
C ASN A 87 -16.75 10.41 1.24
N GLY A 88 -16.14 11.58 1.04
CA GLY A 88 -16.24 12.32 -0.21
C GLY A 88 -17.51 13.15 -0.40
N LYS A 89 -18.55 13.00 0.44
CA LYS A 89 -19.86 13.66 0.24
C LYS A 89 -19.84 15.18 0.31
N THR A 90 -18.80 15.77 0.89
CA THR A 90 -18.62 17.23 0.99
C THR A 90 -17.69 17.78 -0.09
N ILE A 91 -17.19 16.92 -1.00
CA ILE A 91 -16.46 17.34 -2.19
C ILE A 91 -17.41 18.10 -3.11
N GLN A 92 -16.94 19.21 -3.64
CA GLN A 92 -17.70 20.08 -4.53
C GLN A 92 -16.79 20.71 -5.59
N PRO A 93 -17.34 21.24 -6.70
CA PRO A 93 -16.55 21.95 -7.70
C PRO A 93 -15.73 23.08 -7.07
N GLY A 94 -14.45 23.16 -7.45
CA GLY A 94 -13.50 24.13 -6.91
C GLY A 94 -12.66 23.60 -5.74
N ASP A 95 -12.95 22.41 -5.20
CA ASP A 95 -12.05 21.75 -4.26
C ASP A 95 -10.72 21.34 -4.95
N VAL A 96 -9.66 21.31 -4.16
CA VAL A 96 -8.29 21.05 -4.65
C VAL A 96 -7.92 19.58 -4.42
N VAL A 97 -7.37 18.96 -5.46
CA VAL A 97 -6.77 17.62 -5.37
C VAL A 97 -5.28 17.76 -5.06
N ILE A 98 -4.84 17.18 -3.95
CA ILE A 98 -3.44 17.17 -3.53
C ILE A 98 -2.90 15.75 -3.65
N GLY A 99 -1.86 15.57 -4.49
CA GLY A 99 -1.15 14.30 -4.62
C GLY A 99 -0.02 14.20 -3.59
N LEU A 100 0.04 13.07 -2.88
CA LEU A 100 1.21 12.71 -2.09
C LEU A 100 2.11 11.80 -2.91
N ALA A 101 3.39 12.17 -3.02
CA ALA A 101 4.35 11.40 -3.79
C ALA A 101 4.44 9.95 -3.27
N SER A 102 4.42 8.98 -4.19
CA SER A 102 4.75 7.60 -3.91
C SER A 102 6.26 7.43 -3.68
N SER A 103 6.67 6.23 -3.28
CA SER A 103 8.09 5.82 -3.20
C SER A 103 8.55 5.11 -4.48
N GLY A 104 7.67 4.96 -5.47
CA GLY A 104 7.91 4.16 -6.67
C GLY A 104 6.62 3.47 -7.13
N ALA A 105 6.75 2.23 -7.57
CA ALA A 105 5.64 1.40 -8.04
C ALA A 105 4.70 0.89 -6.92
N HIS A 106 5.10 1.05 -5.65
CA HIS A 106 4.40 0.51 -4.49
C HIS A 106 4.22 -1.01 -4.62
N SER A 107 3.01 -1.55 -4.49
CA SER A 107 2.72 -3.00 -4.63
C SER A 107 1.83 -3.34 -5.83
N ASN A 108 1.71 -2.44 -6.82
CA ASN A 108 0.86 -2.66 -8.00
C ASN A 108 1.67 -2.57 -9.31
N GLY A 109 1.22 -3.28 -10.34
CA GLY A 109 1.86 -3.22 -11.68
C GLY A 109 3.09 -4.11 -11.88
N TYR A 110 3.49 -4.93 -10.89
CA TYR A 110 4.69 -5.77 -10.97
C TYR A 110 4.67 -6.78 -12.12
N SER A 111 3.49 -7.22 -12.57
CA SER A 111 3.38 -8.07 -13.76
C SER A 111 3.91 -7.35 -15.02
N LEU A 112 3.62 -6.06 -15.18
CA LEU A 112 4.13 -5.25 -16.28
C LEU A 112 5.62 -4.93 -16.08
N ILE A 113 6.02 -4.55 -14.87
CA ILE A 113 7.44 -4.25 -14.55
C ILE A 113 8.34 -5.45 -14.88
N ARG A 114 7.98 -6.66 -14.42
CA ARG A 114 8.73 -7.88 -14.72
C ARG A 114 8.79 -8.16 -16.22
N LYS A 115 7.68 -7.94 -16.94
CA LYS A 115 7.63 -8.12 -18.40
C LYS A 115 8.55 -7.14 -19.13
N ILE A 116 8.59 -5.87 -18.71
CA ILE A 116 9.50 -4.86 -19.29
C ILE A 116 10.95 -5.24 -19.03
N ILE A 117 11.32 -5.55 -17.78
CA ILE A 117 12.69 -5.96 -17.43
C ILE A 117 13.15 -7.16 -18.27
N SER A 118 12.28 -8.17 -18.41
CA SER A 118 12.58 -9.37 -19.20
C SER A 118 12.71 -9.08 -20.70
N ASN A 119 11.81 -8.28 -21.27
CA ASN A 119 11.79 -7.99 -22.70
C ASN A 119 12.98 -7.12 -23.14
N GLU A 120 13.28 -6.09 -22.34
CA GLU A 120 14.40 -5.17 -22.60
C GLU A 120 15.75 -5.74 -22.15
N LYS A 121 15.76 -6.92 -21.51
CA LYS A 121 16.94 -7.52 -20.89
C LYS A 121 17.68 -6.51 -20.00
N ALA A 122 16.92 -5.72 -19.25
CA ALA A 122 17.46 -4.69 -18.38
C ALA A 122 18.33 -5.32 -17.30
N ASP A 123 19.50 -4.72 -17.03
CA ASP A 123 20.34 -5.15 -15.93
C ASP A 123 19.69 -4.73 -14.61
N PHE A 124 19.13 -5.71 -13.88
CA PHE A 124 18.43 -5.46 -12.62
C PHE A 124 19.35 -4.92 -11.52
N LEU A 125 20.65 -5.19 -11.60
CA LEU A 125 21.66 -4.64 -10.67
C LEU A 125 22.38 -3.42 -11.25
N GLY A 126 22.06 -3.06 -12.49
CA GLY A 126 22.63 -1.92 -13.18
C GLY A 126 22.18 -0.58 -12.60
N PRO A 127 22.94 0.50 -12.86
CA PRO A 127 22.62 1.83 -12.36
C PRO A 127 21.34 2.38 -13.01
N PHE A 128 20.48 2.98 -12.20
CA PHE A 128 19.25 3.64 -12.59
C PHE A 128 18.95 4.80 -11.62
N ASP A 129 18.91 6.03 -12.15
CA ASP A 129 18.57 7.25 -11.39
C ASP A 129 19.32 7.41 -10.04
N GLY A 130 20.63 7.18 -10.05
CA GLY A 130 21.48 7.31 -8.86
C GLY A 130 21.43 6.14 -7.87
N LYS A 131 20.59 5.11 -8.11
CA LYS A 131 20.56 3.83 -7.37
C LYS A 131 20.73 2.64 -8.34
N THR A 132 20.50 1.41 -7.90
CA THR A 132 20.31 0.28 -8.83
C THR A 132 18.85 0.15 -9.24
N LEU A 133 18.57 -0.45 -10.40
CA LEU A 133 17.19 -0.74 -10.82
C LEU A 133 16.45 -1.59 -9.76
N LYS A 134 17.14 -2.56 -9.15
CA LYS A 134 16.62 -3.34 -8.02
C LYS A 134 16.19 -2.45 -6.87
N ASP A 135 17.01 -1.50 -6.44
CA ASP A 135 16.68 -0.65 -5.29
C ASP A 135 15.43 0.19 -5.56
N ILE A 136 15.26 0.68 -6.79
CA ILE A 136 14.10 1.47 -7.20
C ILE A 136 12.85 0.60 -7.29
N VAL A 137 12.95 -0.59 -7.90
CA VAL A 137 11.81 -1.51 -8.06
C VAL A 137 11.38 -2.12 -6.73
N MET A 138 12.32 -2.35 -5.82
CA MET A 138 12.08 -2.96 -4.50
C MET A 138 11.86 -1.92 -3.40
N GLU A 139 11.75 -0.62 -3.73
CA GLU A 139 11.50 0.41 -2.72
C GLU A 139 10.11 0.19 -2.09
N PRO A 140 10.01 -0.01 -0.76
CA PRO A 140 8.75 -0.39 -0.14
C PRO A 140 7.65 0.66 -0.33
N THR A 141 6.40 0.19 -0.37
CA THR A 141 5.21 1.05 -0.36
C THR A 141 5.25 2.03 0.80
N ARG A 142 5.03 3.29 0.48
CA ARG A 142 5.05 4.39 1.45
C ARG A 142 3.85 4.29 2.40
N LEU A 143 4.13 4.44 3.68
CA LEU A 143 3.14 4.52 4.74
C LEU A 143 2.74 5.97 4.99
N TYR A 144 1.45 6.29 4.86
CA TYR A 144 0.94 7.66 5.02
C TYR A 144 0.24 7.92 6.36
N VAL A 145 0.05 6.88 7.18
CA VAL A 145 -0.78 6.89 8.39
C VAL A 145 -0.45 8.06 9.31
N LYS A 146 0.80 8.16 9.80
CA LYS A 146 1.21 9.20 10.74
C LYS A 146 1.04 10.61 10.18
N SER A 147 1.42 10.83 8.91
CA SER A 147 1.28 12.13 8.26
C SER A 147 -0.18 12.55 8.09
N ILE A 148 -1.07 11.63 7.71
CA ILE A 148 -2.47 11.94 7.44
C ILE A 148 -3.27 12.13 8.72
N LEU A 149 -3.07 11.27 9.73
CA LEU A 149 -3.69 11.45 11.04
C LEU A 149 -3.30 12.82 11.62
N LYS A 150 -2.02 13.21 11.49
CA LYS A 150 -1.58 14.54 11.94
C LYS A 150 -2.19 15.68 11.11
N LEU A 151 -2.31 15.51 9.80
CA LEU A 151 -2.88 16.52 8.91
C LEU A 151 -4.36 16.77 9.20
N LYS A 152 -5.13 15.70 9.48
CA LYS A 152 -6.56 15.75 9.82
C LYS A 152 -6.85 16.61 11.07
N GLU A 153 -5.89 16.75 11.98
CA GLU A 153 -6.02 17.66 13.14
C GLU A 153 -6.01 19.15 12.74
N THR A 154 -5.53 19.49 11.53
CA THR A 154 -5.25 20.86 11.11
C THR A 154 -6.09 21.35 9.95
N ILE A 155 -6.53 20.44 9.08
CA ILE A 155 -7.37 20.75 7.92
C ILE A 155 -8.49 19.73 7.78
N GLU A 156 -9.61 20.18 7.23
CA GLU A 156 -10.69 19.29 6.84
C GLU A 156 -10.31 18.56 5.54
N ILE A 157 -10.21 17.23 5.61
CA ILE A 157 -9.98 16.37 4.45
C ILE A 157 -11.34 15.82 4.01
N LYS A 158 -11.81 16.26 2.85
CA LYS A 158 -13.16 15.90 2.33
C LYS A 158 -13.22 14.50 1.72
N GLY A 159 -12.10 14.03 1.17
CA GLY A 159 -11.96 12.72 0.56
C GLY A 159 -10.51 12.34 0.36
N MET A 160 -10.25 11.05 0.29
CA MET A 160 -8.94 10.48 -0.02
C MET A 160 -9.10 9.28 -0.95
N ALA A 161 -8.12 9.07 -1.83
CA ALA A 161 -8.05 7.90 -2.69
C ALA A 161 -6.65 7.28 -2.59
N HIS A 162 -6.58 6.01 -2.21
CA HIS A 162 -5.32 5.26 -2.20
C HIS A 162 -5.08 4.73 -3.61
N ILE A 163 -4.04 5.24 -4.26
CA ILE A 163 -3.74 4.92 -5.66
C ILE A 163 -3.05 3.56 -5.75
N THR A 164 -3.85 2.54 -6.08
CA THR A 164 -3.43 1.13 -6.14
C THR A 164 -3.65 0.57 -7.55
N GLY A 165 -4.20 -0.64 -7.68
CA GLY A 165 -4.59 -1.23 -8.96
C GLY A 165 -5.52 -0.29 -9.73
N GLY A 166 -5.30 -0.16 -11.05
CA GLY A 166 -6.04 0.77 -11.91
C GLY A 166 -5.59 2.25 -11.83
N GLY A 167 -4.71 2.59 -10.90
CA GLY A 167 -4.07 3.90 -10.83
C GLY A 167 -5.05 5.04 -10.57
N ILE A 168 -4.69 6.24 -11.02
CA ILE A 168 -5.45 7.49 -10.82
C ILE A 168 -6.85 7.37 -11.43
N THR A 169 -6.95 6.80 -12.63
CA THR A 169 -8.19 6.72 -13.42
C THR A 169 -9.25 5.84 -12.78
N GLU A 170 -8.87 4.82 -12.00
CA GLU A 170 -9.84 3.94 -11.35
C GLU A 170 -10.06 4.26 -9.87
N ASN A 171 -9.07 4.82 -9.17
CA ASN A 171 -9.17 5.02 -7.72
C ASN A 171 -9.78 6.37 -7.35
N ILE A 172 -9.47 7.47 -8.08
CA ILE A 172 -10.05 8.79 -7.77
C ILE A 172 -11.57 8.81 -7.94
N PRO A 173 -12.18 8.25 -9.00
CA PRO A 173 -13.63 8.30 -9.16
C PRO A 173 -14.42 7.62 -8.03
N ARG A 174 -13.81 6.71 -7.26
CA ARG A 174 -14.48 5.98 -6.17
C ARG A 174 -14.86 6.85 -4.97
N ILE A 175 -14.23 8.02 -4.82
CA ILE A 175 -14.52 8.97 -3.73
C ILE A 175 -15.37 10.16 -4.21
N LEU A 176 -15.65 10.25 -5.51
CA LEU A 176 -16.42 11.34 -6.10
C LEU A 176 -17.88 10.92 -6.29
N GLU A 177 -18.80 11.86 -6.12
CA GLU A 177 -20.20 11.69 -6.53
C GLU A 177 -20.31 11.67 -8.07
N GLU A 178 -21.40 11.11 -8.61
CA GLU A 178 -21.55 10.83 -10.05
C GLU A 178 -21.44 12.07 -10.96
N ASP A 179 -21.76 13.25 -10.45
CA ASP A 179 -21.72 14.53 -11.17
C ASP A 179 -20.38 15.27 -11.04
N LEU A 180 -19.41 14.69 -10.34
CA LEU A 180 -18.09 15.28 -10.12
C LEU A 180 -17.00 14.56 -10.92
N MET A 181 -16.03 15.35 -11.39
CA MET A 181 -14.79 14.85 -11.98
C MET A 181 -13.60 15.59 -11.40
N ALA A 182 -12.49 14.87 -11.21
CA ALA A 182 -11.21 15.47 -10.88
C ALA A 182 -10.44 15.79 -12.17
N GLU A 183 -10.06 17.07 -12.34
CA GLU A 183 -9.12 17.47 -13.38
C GLU A 183 -7.69 17.42 -12.81
N ILE A 184 -6.87 16.50 -13.34
CA ILE A 184 -5.49 16.32 -12.91
C ILE A 184 -4.56 16.98 -13.92
N GLN A 185 -3.86 18.02 -13.48
CA GLN A 185 -2.83 18.68 -14.29
C GLN A 185 -1.51 17.91 -14.16
N SER A 186 -0.97 17.44 -15.29
CA SER A 186 0.38 16.90 -15.33
C SER A 186 1.39 18.04 -15.14
N SER A 187 2.42 17.80 -14.33
CA SER A 187 3.60 18.65 -14.20
C SER A 187 4.38 18.77 -15.50
#